data_AF-A0A5C8UZQ1-F1
#
_entry.id   AF-A0A5C8UZQ1-F1
#
_cell.length_a   1.000
_cell.length_b   1.000
_cell.length_c   1.000
_cell.angle_alpha   90.00
_cell.angle_beta   90.00
_cell.angle_gamma   90.00
#
_symmetry.space_group_name_H-M   'P 1'
#
loop_
_entity.id
_entity.type
_entity.pdbx_description
1 polymer ?
#
loop_
_entity_poly.entity_id
_entity_poly.type
_entity_poly.pdbx_seq_one_letter_code
_entity_poly.pdbx_strand_id
1 'polypeptide(L)'
;AASPHVATRGRILSALYGDREAPDCADKLLNVMVYEIRKRLRAAGAEAGIRNIFGRGYVMTAATRDRLLDVPEEPVAPDPLWWAEAHRLRAEGASYRKIA
;
A
#
# COMPACT_ATOMS: atom_id res chain seq x y z
N ALA A 1 -19.12 -10.90 -17.55
CA ALA A 1 -17.83 -10.32 -17.11
C ALA A 1 -17.47 -10.93 -15.76
N ALA A 2 -16.24 -11.39 -15.56
CA ALA A 2 -15.80 -11.86 -14.24
C ALA A 2 -16.00 -10.73 -13.22
N SER A 3 -16.71 -11.00 -12.13
CA SER A 3 -16.88 -10.04 -11.04
C SER A 3 -15.50 -9.51 -10.64
N PRO A 4 -15.32 -8.19 -10.49
CA PRO A 4 -14.00 -7.67 -10.20
C PRO A 4 -13.58 -8.20 -8.83
N HIS A 5 -12.48 -8.96 -8.80
CA HIS A 5 -12.03 -9.65 -7.59
C HIS A 5 -11.74 -8.62 -6.50
N VAL A 6 -12.55 -8.64 -5.42
CA VAL A 6 -12.36 -7.76 -4.28
C VAL A 6 -11.28 -8.37 -3.39
N ALA A 7 -10.15 -7.69 -3.25
CA ALA A 7 -9.15 -8.00 -2.26
C ALA A 7 -9.66 -7.56 -0.89
N THR A 8 -10.14 -8.51 -0.08
CA THR A 8 -10.65 -8.21 1.26
C THR A 8 -9.52 -7.74 2.17
N ARG A 9 -9.84 -6.92 3.16
CA ARG A 9 -8.84 -6.44 4.14
C ARG A 9 -8.08 -7.60 4.78
N GLY A 10 -8.80 -8.62 5.27
CA GLY A 10 -8.21 -9.82 5.86
C GLY A 10 -7.26 -10.54 4.90
N ARG A 11 -7.62 -10.73 3.62
CA ARG A 11 -6.72 -11.35 2.64
C ARG A 11 -5.45 -10.55 2.42
N ILE A 12 -5.54 -9.22 2.38
CA ILE A 12 -4.36 -8.36 2.22
C ILE A 12 -3.47 -8.45 3.47
N LEU A 13 -4.06 -8.40 4.66
CA LEU A 13 -3.30 -8.52 5.91
C LEU A 13 -2.62 -9.89 6.02
N SER A 14 -3.33 -10.98 5.73
CA SER A 14 -2.74 -12.32 5.69
C SER A 14 -1.62 -12.42 4.66
N ALA A 15 -1.75 -11.78 3.50
CA ALA A 15 -0.66 -11.77 2.50
C ALA A 15 0.56 -10.96 2.95
N LEU A 16 0.37 -9.88 3.70
CA LEU A 16 1.46 -9.02 4.20
C LEU A 16 2.21 -9.64 5.37
N TYR A 17 1.47 -10.21 6.33
CA TYR A 17 2.05 -10.71 7.57
C TYR A 17 2.34 -12.22 7.51
N GLY A 18 1.65 -12.99 6.66
CA GLY A 18 1.76 -14.44 6.60
C GLY A 18 1.28 -15.06 7.91
N ASP A 19 2.09 -15.96 8.46
CA ASP A 19 1.84 -16.57 9.77
C ASP A 19 2.26 -15.67 10.95
N ARG A 20 2.77 -14.48 10.68
CA ARG A 20 3.17 -13.52 11.73
C ARG A 20 1.95 -12.82 12.29
N GLU A 21 1.99 -12.54 13.59
CA GLU A 21 0.99 -11.69 14.23
C GLU A 21 1.01 -10.30 13.60
N ALA A 22 -0.15 -9.86 13.12
CA ALA A 22 -0.32 -8.52 12.59
C ALA A 22 -0.32 -7.53 13.77
N PRO A 23 0.34 -6.36 13.66
CA PRO A 23 0.31 -5.36 14.72
C PRO A 23 -1.12 -4.86 14.96
N ASP A 24 -1.43 -4.41 16.18
CA ASP A 24 -2.76 -3.86 16.52
C ASP A 24 -3.20 -2.73 15.59
N CYS A 25 -2.24 -2.00 15.01
CA CYS A 25 -2.48 -0.92 14.08
C CYS A 25 -2.57 -1.36 12.60
N ALA A 26 -2.58 -2.66 12.29
CA ALA A 26 -2.51 -3.20 10.93
C ALA A 26 -3.61 -2.65 10.01
N ASP A 27 -4.83 -2.50 10.52
CA ASP A 27 -5.95 -1.93 9.76
C ASP A 27 -5.73 -0.47 9.39
N LYS A 28 -5.14 0.31 10.31
CA LYS A 28 -4.78 1.71 10.08
C LYS A 28 -3.61 1.82 9.10
N LEU A 29 -2.60 0.97 9.27
CA LEU A 29 -1.47 0.88 8.35
C LEU A 29 -1.92 0.52 6.94
N LEU A 30 -2.87 -0.41 6.78
CA LEU A 30 -3.45 -0.76 5.48
C LEU A 30 -4.07 0.46 4.80
N ASN A 31 -4.80 1.30 5.54
CA ASN A 31 -5.37 2.52 4.98
C ASN A 31 -4.29 3.52 4.52
N VAL A 32 -3.21 3.69 5.31
CA VAL A 32 -2.08 4.56 4.95
C VAL A 32 -1.35 4.01 3.72
N MET A 33 -1.08 2.72 3.66
CA MET A 33 -0.45 2.08 2.50
C MET A 33 -1.29 2.25 1.24
N VAL A 34 -2.60 2.01 1.30
CA VAL A 34 -3.49 2.21 0.15
C VAL A 34 -3.55 3.68 -0.27
N TYR A 35 -3.52 4.62 0.68
CA TYR A 35 -3.44 6.04 0.38
C TYR A 35 -2.15 6.38 -0.39
N GLU A 36 -0.98 5.92 0.08
CA GLU A 36 0.30 6.18 -0.58
C GLU A 36 0.38 5.52 -1.96
N ILE A 37 -0.12 4.29 -2.10
CA ILE A 37 -0.22 3.63 -3.40
C ILE A 37 -1.07 4.48 -4.35
N ARG A 38 -2.28 4.90 -3.95
CA ARG A 38 -3.15 5.75 -4.78
C ARG A 38 -2.49 7.08 -5.16
N LYS A 39 -1.69 7.66 -4.28
CA LYS A 39 -0.95 8.90 -4.57
C LYS A 39 0.06 8.66 -5.71
N ARG A 40 0.83 7.58 -5.64
CA ARG A 40 1.78 7.19 -6.70
C ARG A 40 1.09 6.81 -8.01
N LEU A 41 0.00 6.05 -7.94
CA LEU A 41 -0.80 5.69 -9.12
C LEU A 41 -1.33 6.93 -9.85
N ARG A 42 -1.78 7.95 -9.12
CA ARG A 42 -2.23 9.22 -9.70
C ARG A 42 -1.09 10.00 -10.35
N ALA A 43 0.08 10.06 -9.71
CA ALA A 43 1.27 10.69 -10.30
C ALA A 43 1.69 10.02 -11.60
N ALA A 44 1.47 8.71 -11.71
CA ALA A 44 1.71 7.92 -12.92
C ALA A 44 0.55 7.95 -13.95
N GLY A 45 -0.46 8.81 -13.78
CA GLY A 45 -1.59 8.93 -14.72
C GLY A 45 -2.68 7.84 -14.60
N ALA A 46 -2.62 6.96 -13.60
CA ALA A 46 -3.64 5.94 -13.34
C ALA A 46 -4.73 6.43 -12.37
N GLU A 47 -5.47 7.46 -12.79
CA GLU A 47 -6.44 8.22 -11.97
C GLU A 47 -7.58 7.36 -11.40
N ALA A 48 -8.00 6.31 -12.13
CA ALA A 48 -9.04 5.35 -11.73
C ALA A 48 -8.48 4.13 -10.97
N GLY A 49 -7.45 4.34 -10.15
CA GLY A 49 -6.64 3.36 -9.40
C GLY A 49 -7.39 2.32 -8.54
N ILE A 50 -6.88 2.09 -7.33
CA ILE A 50 -7.49 1.18 -6.35
C ILE A 50 -8.77 1.83 -5.79
N ARG A 51 -9.94 1.24 -6.01
CA ARG A 51 -11.23 1.71 -5.46
C ARG A 51 -11.58 0.99 -4.16
N ASN A 52 -12.32 1.67 -3.29
CA ASN A 52 -12.80 1.10 -2.03
C ASN A 52 -14.18 0.48 -2.22
N ILE A 53 -14.39 -0.72 -1.70
CA ILE A 53 -15.70 -1.35 -1.54
C ILE A 53 -16.02 -1.32 -0.05
N PHE A 54 -16.97 -0.46 0.33
CA PHE A 54 -17.33 -0.22 1.73
C PHE A 54 -17.61 -1.54 2.47
N GLY A 55 -17.00 -1.69 3.65
CA GLY A 55 -17.12 -2.89 4.48
C GLY A 55 -16.48 -4.17 3.93
N ARG A 56 -15.80 -4.14 2.77
CA ARG A 56 -15.17 -5.35 2.19
C ARG A 56 -13.66 -5.21 1.98
N GLY A 57 -13.22 -4.20 1.25
CA GLY A 57 -11.81 -4.09 0.85
C GLY A 57 -11.65 -3.30 -0.43
N TYR A 58 -10.73 -3.74 -1.28
CA TYR A 58 -10.25 -2.94 -2.40
C TYR A 58 -10.40 -3.67 -3.73
N VAL A 59 -10.58 -2.90 -4.79
CA VAL A 59 -10.72 -3.41 -6.14
C VAL A 59 -9.93 -2.56 -7.13
N MET A 60 -9.35 -3.20 -8.14
CA MET A 60 -8.71 -2.55 -9.27
C MET A 60 -9.37 -3.05 -10.55
N THR A 61 -9.63 -2.16 -11.50
CA THR A 61 -10.19 -2.58 -12.80
C THR A 61 -9.09 -3.17 -13.69
N ALA A 62 -9.45 -4.04 -14.62
CA ALA A 62 -8.50 -4.56 -15.61
C ALA A 62 -7.86 -3.41 -16.42
N ALA A 63 -8.66 -2.43 -16.87
CA ALA A 63 -8.14 -1.26 -17.58
C ALA A 63 -7.13 -0.44 -16.74
N THR A 64 -7.37 -0.29 -15.44
CA THR A 64 -6.43 0.37 -14.53
C THR A 64 -5.14 -0.44 -14.39
N ARG A 65 -5.24 -1.77 -14.24
CA ARG A 65 -4.09 -2.68 -14.16
C ARG A 65 -3.25 -2.58 -15.43
N ASP A 66 -3.89 -2.65 -16.59
CA ASP A 66 -3.20 -2.70 -17.88
C ASP A 66 -2.43 -1.39 -18.13
N ARG A 67 -3.05 -0.23 -17.83
CA ARG A 67 -2.37 1.07 -17.87
C ARG A 67 -1.13 1.14 -16.98
N LEU A 68 -1.12 0.44 -15.84
CA LEU A 68 0.04 0.43 -14.94
C LEU A 68 1.19 -0.41 -15.49
N LEU A 69 0.90 -1.45 -16.27
CA LEU A 69 1.93 -2.24 -16.95
C LEU A 69 2.63 -1.41 -18.04
N ASP A 70 1.96 -0.40 -18.57
CA ASP A 70 2.51 0.52 -19.57
C ASP A 70 3.29 1.70 -18.96
N VAL A 71 3.21 1.92 -17.63
CA VAL A 71 4.01 2.95 -16.95
C VAL A 71 5.46 2.47 -16.89
N PRO A 72 6.43 3.22 -17.45
CA PRO A 72 7.84 2.87 -17.33
C PRO A 72 8.22 2.72 -15.86
N GLU A 73 8.86 1.60 -15.51
CA GLU A 73 9.38 1.42 -14.16
C GLU A 73 10.51 2.41 -13.95
N GLU A 74 10.23 3.55 -13.30
CA GLU A 74 11.29 4.40 -12.79
C GLU A 74 12.03 3.61 -11.71
N PRO A 75 13.36 3.49 -11.79
CA PRO A 75 14.12 2.86 -10.72
C PRO A 75 13.84 3.65 -9.45
N VAL A 76 13.12 3.03 -8.52
CA VAL A 76 13.03 3.52 -7.14
C VAL A 76 14.42 3.34 -6.57
N ALA A 77 15.27 4.34 -6.74
CA ALA A 77 16.50 4.42 -5.96
C ALA A 77 16.04 4.33 -4.50
N PRO A 78 16.44 3.30 -3.74
CA PRO A 78 16.21 3.33 -2.32
C PRO A 78 16.95 4.56 -1.84
N ASP A 79 16.23 5.62 -1.50
CA ASP A 79 16.85 6.78 -0.88
C ASP A 79 17.68 6.23 0.31
N PRO A 80 19.01 6.41 0.34
CA PRO A 80 19.80 5.79 1.39
C PRO A 80 19.42 6.35 2.77
N LEU A 81 18.85 7.56 2.81
CA LEU A 81 18.55 8.30 4.03
C LEU A 81 17.31 7.76 4.74
N TRP A 82 16.21 7.44 4.04
CA TRP A 82 15.01 6.89 4.70
C TRP A 82 15.23 5.50 5.30
N TRP A 83 16.04 4.63 4.67
CA TRP A 83 16.35 3.31 5.24
C TRP A 83 17.28 3.43 6.44
N ALA A 84 18.36 4.22 6.33
CA ALA A 84 19.25 4.47 7.45
C ALA A 84 18.51 5.09 8.64
N GLU A 85 17.61 6.03 8.38
CA GLU A 85 16.77 6.68 9.39
C GLU A 85 15.76 5.72 10.01
N ALA A 86 15.08 4.89 9.22
CA ALA A 86 14.14 3.90 9.73
C ALA A 86 14.83 2.83 10.58
N HIS A 87 16.03 2.39 10.19
CA HIS A 87 16.84 1.46 10.98
C HIS A 87 17.36 2.11 12.28
N ARG A 88 17.77 3.38 12.22
CA ARG A 88 18.16 4.18 13.38
C ARG A 88 17.01 4.32 14.38
N LEU A 89 15.85 4.80 13.93
CA LEU A 89 14.66 4.97 14.76
C LEU A 89 14.21 3.65 15.40
N ARG A 90 14.35 2.53 14.68
CA ARG A 90 14.06 1.18 15.20
C ARG A 90 15.09 0.75 16.25
N ALA A 91 16.37 1.03 16.06
CA ALA A 91 17.44 0.72 17.01
C ALA A 91 17.34 1.59 18.29
N GLU A 92 16.87 2.83 18.16
CA GLU A 92 16.64 3.77 19.27
C GLU A 92 15.32 3.53 20.01
N GLY A 93 14.51 2.54 19.60
CA GLY A 93 13.23 2.23 20.22
C GLY A 93 12.17 3.32 20.00
N ALA A 94 12.35 4.17 18.98
CA ALA A 94 11.44 5.26 18.68
C ALA A 94 10.11 4.70 18.15
N SER A 95 9.09 4.71 19.00
CA SER A 95 7.70 4.50 18.61
C SER A 95 7.24 5.69 17.77
N TYR A 96 6.76 5.44 16.54
CA TYR A 96 6.25 6.46 15.62
C TYR A 96 5.19 7.34 16.31
N ARG A 97 5.60 8.50 16.84
CA ARG A 97 4.66 9.56 17.22
C ARG A 97 4.27 10.31 15.95
N LYS A 98 2.97 10.30 15.69
CA LYS A 98 2.27 11.02 14.63
C LYS A 98 2.77 12.47 14.59
N ILE A 99 3.46 12.87 13.52
CA ILE A 99 3.73 14.28 13.25
C ILE A 99 2.37 14.88 12.86
N ALA A 100 1.96 15.90 13.64
CA ALA A 100 0.68 16.60 13.51
C ALA A 100 0.65 17.50 12.27
#